data_AF-A0A7J9M660-F1
#
_entry.id   AF-A0A7J9M660-F1
#
_cell.length_a   1.000
_cell.length_b   1.000
_cell.length_c   1.000
_cell.angle_alpha   90.00
_cell.angle_beta   90.00
_cell.angle_gamma   90.00
#
_symmetry.space_group_name_H-M   'P 1'
#
loop_
_entity.id
_entity.type
_entity.pdbx_description
1 polymer ?
#
loop_
_entity_poly.entity_id
_entity_poly.type
_entity_poly.pdbx_seq_one_letter_code
_entity_poly.pdbx_strand_id
1 'polypeptide(L)'
;MMMVFQAHQAQVPLFGVVACRSYPIKVFLVIVIAFFLLLFIVVIPTLEAHIAEYDEYWRARELEAIENLDKAYHPNPEKVVCHYNVHFSRTMLEFFITKSVLAKSKKGPYEVTNPVDSCWRCDSDWEKNRKNLVNCAPGFARGTTGGKGGEFYVVTDPIDNATGRKPGTLRHAVTQTGPLWITFKRSMTIKLEQELIVTSDKTIDMRGTNMEIRNATGITVQFAKNIIIHGLHIHQIIPAKGGKIKDGEKHLGLRSASDVMFGASDSYNANKKMQVTVALNHFRKGLVERMPSISHPTIISQGNRYSVPGTLAAKEVTCRGLLKSTKWKNLN
;
A
#
# COMPACT_ATOMS: atom_id res chain seq x y z
N MET A 1 41.64 44.81 -46.82
CA MET A 1 41.48 44.14 -48.13
C MET A 1 40.03 44.30 -48.53
N MET A 2 39.77 45.35 -49.31
CA MET A 2 38.45 45.84 -49.71
C MET A 2 38.31 45.42 -51.18
N MET A 3 37.46 44.42 -51.46
CA MET A 3 37.22 43.98 -52.84
C MET A 3 36.01 44.74 -53.38
N VAL A 4 36.33 45.72 -54.23
CA VAL A 4 35.44 46.37 -55.17
C VAL A 4 35.27 45.44 -56.37
N PHE A 5 34.04 45.15 -56.79
CA PHE A 5 33.77 44.66 -58.14
C PHE A 5 32.60 45.43 -58.77
N GLN A 6 32.87 45.93 -59.97
CA GLN A 6 32.00 46.72 -60.84
C GLN A 6 30.69 45.99 -61.16
N ALA A 7 29.58 46.70 -61.03
CA ALA A 7 28.30 46.32 -61.61
C ALA A 7 28.32 46.64 -63.11
N HIS A 8 28.31 45.60 -63.96
CA HIS A 8 27.94 45.74 -65.36
C HIS A 8 26.42 45.71 -65.49
N GLN A 9 25.88 46.70 -66.21
CA GLN A 9 24.48 46.79 -66.60
C GLN A 9 24.01 45.51 -67.31
N ALA A 10 22.92 44.93 -66.83
CA ALA A 10 22.10 43.99 -67.58
C ALA A 10 20.67 44.54 -67.61
N GLN A 11 20.16 44.68 -68.84
CA GLN A 11 18.87 45.27 -69.19
C GLN A 11 17.69 44.60 -68.48
N VAL A 12 16.78 45.45 -68.01
CA VAL A 12 15.43 45.12 -67.56
C VAL A 12 14.56 44.79 -68.78
N PRO A 13 13.85 43.65 -68.81
CA PRO A 13 12.59 43.55 -69.50
C PRO A 13 11.45 43.83 -68.51
N LEU A 14 10.67 44.88 -68.81
CA LEU A 14 9.35 45.09 -68.23
C LEU A 14 8.41 43.94 -68.65
N PHE A 15 7.38 43.74 -67.81
CA PHE A 15 6.17 42.92 -67.96
C PHE A 15 6.22 41.50 -67.38
N GLY A 16 5.62 41.40 -66.19
CA GLY A 16 5.13 40.18 -65.60
C GLY A 16 4.40 40.51 -64.31
N VAL A 17 3.14 40.93 -64.42
CA VAL A 17 2.22 40.97 -63.27
C VAL A 17 2.25 39.57 -62.64
N VAL A 18 2.88 39.43 -61.46
CA VAL A 18 2.79 38.19 -60.69
C VAL A 18 1.34 38.07 -60.29
N ALA A 19 0.62 37.23 -61.03
CA ALA A 19 -0.71 36.80 -60.65
C ALA A 19 -0.61 36.28 -59.22
N CYS A 20 -1.22 37.00 -58.29
CA CYS A 20 -1.50 36.51 -56.96
C CYS A 20 -2.46 35.33 -57.16
N ARG A 21 -1.90 34.13 -57.35
CA ARG A 21 -2.70 32.91 -57.34
C ARG A 21 -3.36 32.89 -55.97
N SER A 22 -4.66 33.13 -55.96
CA SER A 22 -5.53 32.84 -54.84
C SER A 22 -5.33 31.36 -54.52
N TYR A 23 -4.37 31.06 -53.65
CA TYR A 23 -4.34 29.77 -52.99
C TYR A 23 -5.70 29.64 -52.34
N PRO A 24 -6.52 28.63 -52.69
CA PRO A 24 -7.84 28.53 -52.13
C PRO A 24 -7.64 28.47 -50.63
N ILE A 25 -8.30 29.37 -49.88
CA ILE A 25 -8.17 29.48 -48.42
C ILE A 25 -8.32 28.10 -47.75
N LYS A 26 -9.09 27.21 -48.39
CA LYS A 26 -9.22 25.78 -48.05
C LYS A 26 -7.89 25.02 -48.02
N VAL A 27 -7.01 25.18 -49.02
CA VAL A 27 -5.70 24.48 -49.08
C VAL A 27 -4.73 25.03 -48.02
N PHE A 28 -4.70 26.35 -47.82
CA PHE A 28 -3.90 26.94 -46.73
C PHE A 28 -4.39 26.47 -45.35
N LEU A 29 -5.70 26.47 -45.13
CA LEU A 29 -6.31 25.97 -43.91
C LEU A 29 -6.02 24.48 -43.68
N VAL A 30 -6.07 23.65 -44.72
CA VAL A 30 -5.73 22.21 -44.63
C VAL A 30 -4.27 22.01 -44.25
N ILE A 31 -3.35 22.78 -44.81
CA ILE A 31 -1.91 22.70 -44.48
C ILE A 31 -1.67 23.12 -43.03
N VAL A 32 -2.31 24.20 -42.57
CA VAL A 32 -2.21 24.68 -41.18
C VAL A 32 -2.79 23.65 -40.22
N ILE A 33 -3.96 23.08 -40.50
CA ILE A 33 -4.56 22.03 -39.68
C ILE A 33 -3.67 20.79 -39.65
N ALA A 34 -3.12 20.35 -40.79
CA ALA A 34 -2.21 19.21 -40.85
C ALA A 34 -0.92 19.44 -40.04
N PHE A 35 -0.38 20.67 -40.07
CA PHE A 35 0.78 21.05 -39.27
C PHE A 35 0.48 21.03 -37.76
N PHE A 36 -0.67 21.56 -37.34
CA PHE A 36 -1.09 21.48 -35.93
C PHE A 36 -1.38 20.03 -35.50
N LEU A 37 -1.99 19.20 -36.35
CA LEU A 37 -2.20 17.78 -36.07
C LEU A 37 -0.87 17.02 -35.92
N LEU A 38 0.12 17.32 -36.77
CA LEU A 38 1.48 16.76 -36.66
C LEU A 38 2.17 17.20 -35.35
N LEU A 39 2.01 18.46 -34.94
CA LEU A 39 2.50 18.93 -33.64
C LEU A 39 1.84 18.19 -32.48
N PHE A 40 0.52 17.93 -32.55
CA PHE A 40 -0.16 17.13 -31.53
C PHE A 40 0.37 15.69 -31.49
N ILE A 41 0.64 15.05 -32.63
CA ILE A 41 1.20 13.67 -32.66
C ILE A 41 2.58 13.59 -31.99
N VAL A 42 3.40 14.64 -32.09
CA VAL A 42 4.74 14.68 -31.46
C VAL A 42 4.66 15.06 -29.98
N VAL A 43 3.72 15.93 -29.60
CA VAL A 43 3.58 16.42 -28.22
C VAL A 43 2.80 15.45 -27.32
N ILE A 44 1.81 14.72 -27.84
CA ILE A 44 0.98 13.77 -27.05
C ILE A 44 1.83 12.68 -26.35
N PRO A 45 2.83 12.03 -26.98
CA PRO A 45 3.70 11.07 -26.30
C PRO A 45 4.53 11.70 -25.18
N THR A 46 4.88 12.98 -25.30
CA THR A 46 5.60 13.72 -24.23
C THR A 46 4.68 14.21 -23.10
N LEU A 47 3.37 14.16 -23.32
CA LEU A 47 2.32 14.48 -22.34
C LEU A 47 1.82 13.23 -21.59
N GLU A 48 2.29 12.03 -21.94
CA GLU A 48 2.10 10.89 -21.05
C GLU A 48 2.73 11.25 -19.72
N ALA A 49 1.87 11.45 -18.71
CA ALA A 49 2.28 11.59 -17.33
C ALA A 49 3.33 10.52 -17.05
N HIS A 50 4.39 10.88 -16.33
CA HIS A 50 5.54 10.04 -15.99
C HIS A 50 5.07 8.82 -15.16
N ILE A 51 4.36 7.87 -15.77
CA ILE A 51 3.96 6.60 -15.20
C ILE A 51 5.26 5.82 -15.12
N ALA A 52 5.69 5.52 -13.90
CA ALA A 52 6.88 4.72 -13.69
C ALA A 52 6.68 3.38 -14.41
N GLU A 53 7.41 3.16 -15.50
CA GLU A 53 7.38 1.90 -16.22
C GLU A 53 8.03 0.83 -15.33
N TYR A 54 7.23 -0.16 -14.90
CA TYR A 54 7.74 -1.28 -14.13
C TYR A 54 8.69 -2.13 -14.96
N ASP A 55 9.81 -2.52 -14.34
CA ASP A 55 10.73 -3.52 -14.89
C ASP A 55 10.09 -4.92 -14.96
N GLU A 56 10.78 -5.86 -15.60
CA GLU A 56 10.29 -7.24 -15.77
C GLU A 56 9.98 -7.93 -14.43
N TYR A 57 10.78 -7.65 -13.39
CA TYR A 57 10.57 -8.21 -12.05
C TYR A 57 9.26 -7.74 -11.43
N TRP A 58 8.99 -6.43 -11.49
CA TRP A 58 7.76 -5.85 -10.96
C TRP A 58 6.53 -6.22 -11.81
N ARG A 59 6.66 -6.34 -13.14
CA ARG A 59 5.58 -6.85 -14.01
C ARG A 59 5.21 -8.29 -13.68
N ALA A 60 6.20 -9.16 -13.47
CA ALA A 60 5.94 -10.55 -13.07
C ALA A 60 5.20 -10.63 -11.72
N ARG A 61 5.62 -9.81 -10.75
CA ARG A 61 4.93 -9.71 -9.45
C ARG A 61 3.52 -9.18 -9.57
N GLU A 62 3.29 -8.17 -10.42
CA GLU A 62 1.95 -7.62 -10.67
C GLU A 62 1.00 -8.69 -11.22
N LEU A 63 1.44 -9.46 -12.22
CA LEU A 63 0.66 -10.56 -12.78
C LEU A 63 0.31 -11.62 -11.74
N GLU A 64 1.29 -12.03 -10.93
CA GLU A 64 1.06 -12.95 -9.81
C GLU A 64 0.06 -12.35 -8.79
N ALA A 65 0.18 -11.05 -8.48
CA ALA A 65 -0.71 -10.39 -7.53
C ALA A 65 -2.15 -10.33 -8.04
N ILE A 66 -2.37 -10.10 -9.34
CA ILE A 66 -3.70 -10.12 -9.97
C ILE A 66 -4.30 -11.53 -9.88
N GLU A 67 -3.54 -12.57 -10.20
CA GLU A 67 -4.02 -13.96 -10.11
C GLU A 67 -4.39 -14.33 -8.66
N ASN A 68 -3.58 -13.90 -7.70
CA ASN A 68 -3.84 -14.17 -6.28
C ASN A 68 -5.03 -13.36 -5.73
N LEU A 69 -5.27 -12.14 -6.22
CA LEU A 69 -6.43 -11.34 -5.87
C LEU A 69 -7.73 -12.09 -6.21
N ASP A 70 -7.78 -12.73 -7.37
CA ASP A 70 -8.93 -13.49 -7.82
C ASP A 70 -9.18 -14.74 -6.96
N LYS A 71 -8.11 -15.39 -6.51
CA LYS A 71 -8.19 -16.55 -5.61
C LYS A 71 -8.63 -16.16 -4.18
N ALA A 72 -8.19 -14.99 -3.71
CA ALA A 72 -8.51 -14.50 -2.37
C ALA A 72 -9.90 -13.86 -2.27
N TYR A 73 -10.49 -13.46 -3.39
CA TYR A 73 -11.77 -12.77 -3.41
C TYR A 73 -12.92 -13.67 -2.92
N HIS A 74 -13.64 -13.20 -1.90
CA HIS A 74 -14.85 -13.85 -1.42
C HIS A 74 -16.09 -13.26 -2.09
N PRO A 75 -16.81 -14.02 -2.95
CA PRO A 75 -17.99 -13.49 -3.64
C PRO A 75 -19.18 -13.22 -2.71
N ASN A 76 -19.19 -13.82 -1.52
CA ASN A 76 -20.26 -13.68 -0.52
C ASN A 76 -19.70 -13.07 0.79
N PRO A 77 -19.36 -11.77 0.80
CA PRO A 77 -18.73 -11.13 1.96
C PRO A 77 -19.60 -11.16 3.23
N GLU A 78 -20.94 -11.18 3.07
CA GLU A 78 -21.91 -11.34 4.17
C GLU A 78 -21.63 -12.58 5.03
N LYS A 79 -21.16 -13.69 4.43
CA LYS A 79 -20.79 -14.90 5.18
C LYS A 79 -19.55 -14.67 6.05
N VAL A 80 -18.60 -13.88 5.56
CA VAL A 80 -17.38 -13.52 6.30
C VAL A 80 -17.75 -12.59 7.46
N VAL A 81 -18.61 -11.60 7.21
CA VAL A 81 -19.16 -10.70 8.24
C VAL A 81 -19.90 -11.48 9.32
N CYS A 82 -20.80 -12.38 8.94
CA CYS A 82 -21.57 -13.20 9.86
C CYS A 82 -20.65 -14.07 10.73
N HIS A 83 -19.68 -14.78 10.13
CA HIS A 83 -18.70 -15.56 10.86
C HIS A 83 -17.88 -14.69 11.85
N TYR A 84 -17.43 -13.52 11.40
CA TYR A 84 -16.72 -12.55 12.24
C TYR A 84 -17.58 -12.12 13.44
N ASN A 85 -18.83 -11.71 13.19
CA ASN A 85 -19.79 -11.26 14.20
C ASN A 85 -20.06 -12.33 15.27
N VAL A 86 -20.31 -13.57 14.82
CA VAL A 86 -20.59 -14.69 15.73
C VAL A 86 -19.39 -14.97 16.62
N HIS A 87 -18.18 -15.02 16.05
CA HIS A 87 -16.97 -15.25 16.81
C HIS A 87 -16.68 -14.11 17.80
N PHE A 88 -16.76 -12.87 17.32
CA PHE A 88 -16.55 -11.68 18.14
C PHE A 88 -17.54 -11.62 19.32
N SER A 89 -18.83 -11.81 19.05
CA SER A 89 -19.89 -11.79 20.07
C SER A 89 -19.72 -12.91 21.09
N ARG A 90 -19.35 -14.12 20.63
CA ARG A 90 -19.08 -15.25 21.52
C ARG A 90 -17.91 -14.95 22.46
N THR A 91 -16.78 -14.47 21.94
CA THR A 91 -15.62 -14.17 22.79
C THR A 91 -15.88 -13.01 23.74
N MET A 92 -16.63 -11.99 23.32
CA MET A 92 -17.06 -10.92 24.21
C MET A 92 -17.98 -11.44 25.31
N LEU A 93 -18.93 -12.31 24.98
CA LEU A 93 -19.81 -12.95 25.95
C LEU A 93 -19.03 -13.83 26.93
N GLU A 94 -18.11 -14.65 26.44
CA GLU A 94 -17.20 -15.46 27.26
C GLU A 94 -16.38 -14.56 28.19
N PHE A 95 -15.86 -13.42 27.72
CA PHE A 95 -15.15 -12.44 28.54
C PHE A 95 -16.04 -11.79 29.61
N PHE A 96 -17.27 -11.39 29.25
CA PHE A 96 -18.22 -10.82 30.20
C PHE A 96 -18.64 -11.84 31.26
N ILE A 97 -18.92 -13.09 30.86
CA ILE A 97 -19.26 -14.19 31.76
C ILE A 97 -18.05 -14.56 32.63
N THR A 98 -16.85 -14.67 32.08
CA THR A 98 -15.66 -14.92 32.92
C THR A 98 -15.38 -13.77 33.86
N LYS A 99 -15.59 -12.50 33.49
CA LYS A 99 -15.51 -11.39 34.46
C LYS A 99 -16.59 -11.44 35.53
N SER A 100 -17.83 -11.80 35.21
CA SER A 100 -18.92 -11.88 36.18
C SER A 100 -18.83 -13.13 37.08
N VAL A 101 -18.31 -14.25 36.56
CA VAL A 101 -18.11 -15.52 37.29
C VAL A 101 -16.76 -15.54 38.04
N LEU A 102 -15.67 -15.00 37.47
CA LEU A 102 -14.35 -14.83 38.12
C LEU A 102 -14.17 -13.49 38.84
N ALA A 103 -15.24 -12.82 39.26
CA ALA A 103 -15.11 -11.73 40.24
C ALA A 103 -14.44 -12.19 41.56
N LYS A 104 -14.24 -13.51 41.76
CA LYS A 104 -13.52 -14.12 42.90
C LYS A 104 -12.30 -14.99 42.56
N SER A 105 -11.95 -15.22 41.30
CA SER A 105 -10.79 -16.08 40.96
C SER A 105 -9.67 -15.28 40.30
N LYS A 106 -8.76 -14.85 41.16
CA LYS A 106 -7.34 -14.52 40.96
C LYS A 106 -6.84 -14.21 39.54
N LYS A 107 -6.25 -13.01 39.42
CA LYS A 107 -4.94 -12.73 38.78
C LYS A 107 -4.27 -13.96 38.13
N GLY A 108 -4.67 -14.31 36.90
CA GLY A 108 -3.82 -15.03 35.96
C GLY A 108 -2.91 -14.04 35.22
N PRO A 109 -1.79 -14.47 34.61
CA PRO A 109 -0.77 -13.57 34.05
C PRO A 109 -1.18 -12.89 32.73
N TYR A 110 -2.36 -13.18 32.15
CA TYR A 110 -2.77 -12.61 30.86
C TYR A 110 -4.11 -11.87 30.99
N GLU A 111 -4.13 -10.62 30.53
CA GLU A 111 -5.35 -9.85 30.34
C GLU A 111 -5.86 -10.07 28.91
N VAL A 112 -7.03 -10.69 28.78
CA VAL A 112 -7.68 -10.87 27.48
C VAL A 112 -8.25 -9.52 27.05
N THR A 113 -7.60 -8.88 26.06
CA THR A 113 -7.97 -7.54 25.59
C THR A 113 -8.88 -7.56 24.37
N ASN A 114 -8.84 -8.62 23.55
CA ASN A 114 -9.70 -8.80 22.38
C ASN A 114 -9.67 -10.26 21.85
N PRO A 115 -10.60 -10.66 20.95
CA PRO A 115 -10.69 -12.04 20.47
C PRO A 115 -9.52 -12.57 19.65
N VAL A 116 -8.80 -11.68 18.94
CA VAL A 116 -7.59 -12.07 18.20
C VAL A 116 -6.47 -12.38 19.18
N ASP A 117 -6.31 -11.55 20.20
CA ASP A 117 -5.31 -11.74 21.24
C ASP A 117 -5.60 -12.94 22.12
N SER A 118 -6.87 -13.24 22.45
CA SER A 118 -7.20 -14.44 23.23
C SER A 118 -6.76 -15.74 22.57
N CYS A 119 -6.76 -15.78 21.23
CA CYS A 119 -6.39 -16.99 20.49
C CYS A 119 -4.93 -17.42 20.74
N TRP A 120 -4.02 -16.47 20.96
CA TRP A 120 -2.60 -16.78 21.17
C TRP A 120 -2.09 -16.44 22.56
N ARG A 121 -2.62 -15.42 23.24
CA ARG A 121 -2.17 -15.03 24.60
C ARG A 121 -2.59 -16.02 25.68
N CYS A 122 -3.65 -16.79 25.44
CA CYS A 122 -4.11 -17.83 26.36
C CYS A 122 -3.30 -19.13 26.25
N ASP A 123 -2.45 -19.27 25.21
CA ASP A 123 -1.55 -20.42 25.07
C ASP A 123 -0.31 -20.20 25.96
N SER A 124 -0.17 -20.97 27.03
CA SER A 124 0.99 -20.89 27.92
C SER A 124 2.31 -21.27 27.23
N ASP A 125 2.23 -22.07 26.16
CA ASP A 125 3.37 -22.51 25.36
C ASP A 125 3.46 -21.74 24.02
N TRP A 126 2.83 -20.56 23.91
CA TRP A 126 2.79 -19.77 22.66
C TRP A 126 4.17 -19.56 22.04
N GLU A 127 5.24 -19.50 22.83
CA GLU A 127 6.61 -19.33 22.35
C GLU A 127 7.13 -20.58 21.60
N LYS A 128 6.82 -21.77 22.10
CA LYS A 128 7.07 -23.05 21.40
C LYS A 128 6.12 -23.21 20.22
N ASN A 129 4.88 -22.76 20.39
CA ASN A 129 3.80 -22.82 19.43
C ASN A 129 3.71 -21.55 18.57
N ARG A 130 4.82 -20.84 18.35
CA ARG A 130 4.82 -19.49 17.79
C ARG A 130 4.03 -19.38 16.48
N LYS A 131 4.15 -20.40 15.63
CA LYS A 131 3.49 -20.48 14.34
C LYS A 131 1.96 -20.67 14.39
N ASN A 132 1.37 -20.94 15.55
CA ASN A 132 -0.08 -21.07 15.73
C ASN A 132 -0.83 -19.75 15.56
N LEU A 133 -0.15 -18.61 15.59
CA LEU A 133 -0.72 -17.28 15.36
C LEU A 133 -1.53 -17.19 14.05
N VAL A 134 -1.15 -17.97 13.03
CA VAL A 134 -1.86 -18.05 11.73
C VAL A 134 -3.33 -18.45 11.84
N ASN A 135 -3.71 -19.12 12.93
CA ASN A 135 -5.08 -19.56 13.16
C ASN A 135 -5.95 -18.45 13.78
N CYS A 136 -5.35 -17.33 14.17
CA CYS A 136 -6.01 -16.26 14.92
C CYS A 136 -6.53 -15.10 14.05
N ALA A 137 -6.15 -15.04 12.78
CA ALA A 137 -6.56 -13.96 11.87
C ALA A 137 -8.07 -14.02 11.58
N PRO A 138 -8.84 -12.94 11.86
CA PRO A 138 -10.27 -12.91 11.61
C PRO A 138 -10.61 -12.26 10.25
N GLY A 139 -11.91 -12.27 9.91
CA GLY A 139 -12.44 -11.56 8.74
C GLY A 139 -11.86 -12.06 7.42
N PHE A 140 -11.61 -11.15 6.47
CA PHE A 140 -11.06 -11.49 5.15
C PHE A 140 -9.60 -11.98 5.19
N ALA A 141 -8.88 -11.72 6.29
CA ALA A 141 -7.50 -12.21 6.47
C ALA A 141 -7.44 -13.66 6.98
N ARG A 142 -8.59 -14.28 7.30
CA ARG A 142 -8.64 -15.66 7.80
C ARG A 142 -8.02 -16.61 6.77
N GLY A 143 -7.16 -17.51 7.24
CA GLY A 143 -6.43 -18.45 6.39
C GLY A 143 -5.08 -17.93 5.88
N THR A 144 -4.72 -16.69 6.19
CA THR A 144 -3.34 -16.20 5.97
C THR A 144 -2.38 -17.04 6.78
N THR A 145 -1.39 -17.64 6.11
CA THR A 145 -0.38 -18.50 6.74
C THR A 145 0.95 -17.79 6.93
N GLY A 146 1.19 -16.66 6.25
CA GLY A 146 2.45 -15.94 6.34
C GLY A 146 3.63 -16.85 6.00
N GLY A 147 4.66 -16.79 6.83
CA GLY A 147 5.84 -17.64 6.76
C GLY A 147 5.73 -18.99 7.48
N LYS A 148 4.53 -19.52 7.77
CA LYS A 148 4.36 -20.76 8.57
C LYS A 148 5.21 -21.93 8.06
N GLY A 149 5.22 -22.13 6.74
CA GLY A 149 5.94 -23.23 6.08
C GLY A 149 7.45 -23.03 5.96
N GLY A 150 7.95 -21.87 6.40
CA GLY A 150 9.36 -21.50 6.30
C GLY A 150 10.13 -21.66 7.60
N GLU A 151 11.45 -21.50 7.51
CA GLU A 151 12.33 -21.50 8.67
C GLU A 151 12.18 -20.23 9.52
N PHE A 152 12.64 -20.31 10.76
CA PHE A 152 12.80 -19.12 11.58
C PHE A 152 13.99 -18.30 11.09
N TYR A 153 13.78 -17.00 10.93
CA TYR A 153 14.86 -16.04 10.70
C TYR A 153 14.94 -15.11 11.91
N VAL A 154 16.08 -15.08 12.60
CA VAL A 154 16.26 -14.22 13.78
C VAL A 154 17.02 -12.96 13.39
N VAL A 155 16.35 -11.82 13.47
CA VAL A 155 16.98 -10.50 13.33
C VAL A 155 17.81 -10.22 14.57
N THR A 156 19.09 -9.96 14.34
CA THR A 156 20.09 -9.71 15.40
C THR A 156 20.68 -8.31 15.32
N ASP A 157 20.63 -7.70 14.14
CA ASP A 157 21.22 -6.40 13.84
C ASP A 157 20.11 -5.39 13.47
N PRO A 158 19.97 -4.28 14.23
CA PRO A 158 19.00 -3.24 13.93
C PRO A 158 19.41 -2.32 12.78
N ILE A 159 20.66 -2.40 12.30
CA ILE A 159 21.17 -1.53 11.24
C ILE A 159 20.46 -1.87 9.92
N ASP A 160 19.89 -0.84 9.30
CA ASP A 160 19.34 -0.92 7.95
C ASP A 160 20.32 -0.37 6.92
N ASN A 161 20.31 -0.95 5.73
CA ASN A 161 20.97 -0.44 4.53
C ASN A 161 19.99 -0.64 3.38
N ALA A 162 19.68 0.40 2.60
CA ALA A 162 18.66 0.32 1.55
C ALA A 162 18.89 -0.80 0.51
N THR A 163 20.14 -1.14 0.23
CA THR A 163 20.55 -2.23 -0.69
C THR A 163 20.84 -3.55 0.03
N GLY A 164 20.57 -3.59 1.34
CA GLY A 164 21.16 -4.46 2.34
C GLY A 164 21.14 -5.95 1.99
N ARG A 165 22.33 -6.48 1.69
CA ARG A 165 22.59 -7.91 1.51
C ARG A 165 23.00 -8.63 2.80
N LYS A 166 23.12 -7.91 3.92
CA LYS A 166 23.69 -8.41 5.18
C LYS A 166 22.69 -9.33 5.91
N PRO A 167 23.01 -10.63 6.08
CA PRO A 167 22.22 -11.52 6.92
C PRO A 167 22.19 -11.04 8.37
N GLY A 168 21.11 -11.38 9.09
CA GLY A 168 20.83 -10.91 10.44
C GLY A 168 20.09 -9.57 10.53
N THR A 169 19.92 -8.85 9.42
CA THR A 169 19.10 -7.61 9.35
C THR A 169 17.65 -7.90 8.96
N LEU A 170 16.75 -6.96 9.28
CA LEU A 170 15.33 -7.05 8.89
C LEU A 170 15.15 -6.97 7.36
N ARG A 171 15.84 -6.05 6.68
CA ARG A 171 15.73 -5.90 5.22
C ARG A 171 16.14 -7.15 4.45
N HIS A 172 17.22 -7.78 4.88
CA HIS A 172 17.62 -9.06 4.31
C HIS A 172 16.50 -10.10 4.49
N ALA A 173 15.93 -10.22 5.68
CA ALA A 173 14.90 -11.21 5.99
C ALA A 173 13.63 -11.05 5.12
N VAL A 174 13.10 -9.84 5.01
CA VAL A 174 11.80 -9.60 4.34
C VAL A 174 11.87 -9.70 2.82
N THR A 175 13.07 -9.69 2.24
CA THR A 175 13.31 -9.75 0.80
C THR A 175 13.71 -11.14 0.29
N GLN A 176 13.94 -12.12 1.18
CA GLN A 176 14.27 -13.48 0.77
C GLN A 176 13.14 -14.14 -0.02
N THR A 177 13.50 -15.04 -0.93
CA THR A 177 12.52 -15.91 -1.58
C THR A 177 11.98 -16.96 -0.62
N GLY A 178 10.74 -17.40 -0.86
CA GLY A 178 10.08 -18.43 -0.05
C GLY A 178 9.59 -17.95 1.32
N PRO A 179 8.93 -18.84 2.07
CA PRO A 179 8.34 -18.49 3.35
C PRO A 179 9.40 -18.25 4.43
N LEU A 180 9.21 -17.25 5.29
CA LEU A 180 10.05 -17.05 6.49
C LEU A 180 9.25 -16.55 7.70
N TRP A 181 9.54 -17.14 8.86
CA TRP A 181 9.04 -16.67 10.15
C TRP A 181 10.10 -15.81 10.85
N ILE A 182 9.98 -14.49 10.69
CA ILE A 182 10.95 -13.51 11.14
C ILE A 182 10.67 -13.14 12.60
N THR A 183 11.67 -13.32 13.46
CA THR A 183 11.67 -13.00 14.89
C THR A 183 12.85 -12.11 15.24
N PHE A 184 12.91 -11.64 16.47
CA PHE A 184 13.93 -10.68 16.92
C PHE A 184 14.64 -11.21 18.15
N LYS A 185 15.98 -11.12 18.15
CA LYS A 185 16.80 -11.61 19.27
C LYS A 185 16.58 -10.82 20.57
N ARG A 186 16.25 -9.54 20.45
CA ARG A 186 16.02 -8.60 21.57
C ARG A 186 15.21 -7.42 21.09
N SER A 187 14.62 -6.68 22.04
CA SER A 187 14.06 -5.35 21.79
C SER A 187 15.09 -4.44 21.13
N MET A 188 14.71 -3.77 20.04
CA MET A 188 15.58 -2.83 19.34
C MET A 188 14.75 -1.81 18.54
N THR A 189 15.39 -0.67 18.23
CA THR A 189 14.83 0.36 17.38
C THR A 189 15.53 0.31 16.02
N ILE A 190 14.74 0.17 14.95
CA ILE A 190 15.24 0.14 13.57
C ILE A 190 14.93 1.48 12.91
N LYS A 191 15.95 2.13 12.39
CA LYS A 191 15.81 3.31 11.54
C LYS A 191 16.01 2.89 10.09
N LEU A 192 14.93 2.86 9.31
CA LEU A 192 15.02 2.53 7.89
C LEU A 192 15.61 3.70 7.11
N GLU A 193 16.54 3.40 6.21
CA GLU A 193 17.12 4.41 5.30
C GLU A 193 16.13 4.78 4.19
N GLN A 194 15.38 3.79 3.72
CA GLN A 194 14.43 3.86 2.62
C GLN A 194 13.29 2.86 2.88
N GLU A 195 12.19 2.96 2.12
CA GLU A 195 11.02 2.09 2.35
C GLU A 195 11.39 0.61 2.42
N LEU A 196 10.75 -0.12 3.32
CA LEU A 196 11.01 -1.55 3.53
C LEU A 196 10.02 -2.36 2.70
N ILE A 197 10.47 -2.86 1.55
CA ILE A 197 9.66 -3.71 0.67
C ILE A 197 9.61 -5.12 1.23
N VAL A 198 8.40 -5.63 1.45
CA VAL A 198 8.16 -6.99 1.95
C VAL A 198 7.68 -7.88 0.81
N THR A 199 8.39 -8.98 0.58
CA THR A 199 8.00 -10.03 -0.38
C THR A 199 6.94 -10.98 0.21
N SER A 200 6.35 -11.82 -0.63
CA SER A 200 5.32 -12.79 -0.23
C SER A 200 5.79 -13.78 0.84
N ASP A 201 4.80 -14.38 1.53
CA ASP A 201 4.97 -15.50 2.46
C ASP A 201 5.85 -15.15 3.68
N LYS A 202 5.70 -13.94 4.21
CA LYS A 202 6.46 -13.48 5.37
C LYS A 202 5.58 -13.36 6.60
N THR A 203 6.10 -13.84 7.73
CA THR A 203 5.61 -13.44 9.03
C THR A 203 6.66 -12.59 9.73
N ILE A 204 6.35 -11.34 10.05
CA ILE A 204 7.15 -10.49 10.94
C ILE A 204 6.49 -10.54 12.31
N ASP A 205 7.06 -11.32 13.23
CA ASP A 205 6.49 -11.61 14.54
C ASP A 205 7.36 -11.07 15.67
N MET A 206 6.90 -9.95 16.23
CA MET A 206 7.62 -9.19 17.26
C MET A 206 7.18 -9.53 18.68
N ARG A 207 6.35 -10.57 18.89
CA ARG A 207 5.95 -11.00 20.25
C ARG A 207 7.18 -11.31 21.09
N GLY A 208 7.12 -11.00 22.39
CA GLY A 208 8.24 -11.19 23.33
C GLY A 208 9.35 -10.14 23.22
N THR A 209 9.25 -9.17 22.29
CA THR A 209 10.21 -8.08 22.13
C THR A 209 9.50 -6.75 21.95
N ASN A 210 10.11 -5.65 22.39
CA ASN A 210 9.61 -4.30 22.10
C ASN A 210 10.36 -3.75 20.89
N MET A 211 9.72 -3.84 19.72
CA MET A 211 10.30 -3.47 18.44
C MET A 211 9.68 -2.21 17.90
N GLU A 212 10.54 -1.26 17.50
CA GLU A 212 10.09 0.05 17.04
C GLU A 212 10.77 0.43 15.72
N ILE A 213 9.98 0.93 14.77
CA ILE A 213 10.46 1.62 13.58
C ILE A 213 10.21 3.11 13.78
N ARG A 214 11.29 3.89 13.92
CA ARG A 214 11.24 5.32 14.27
C ARG A 214 12.06 6.17 13.30
N ASN A 215 11.60 7.40 13.04
CA ASN A 215 12.33 8.42 12.26
C ASN A 215 12.82 7.87 10.91
N ALA A 216 11.94 7.13 10.26
CA ALA A 216 12.23 6.24 9.15
C ALA A 216 11.11 6.32 8.12
N THR A 217 11.33 5.74 6.96
CA THR A 217 10.26 5.51 5.98
C THR A 217 9.29 4.42 6.45
N GLY A 218 8.19 4.24 5.71
CA GLY A 218 7.22 3.17 5.95
C GLY A 218 7.68 1.78 5.50
N ILE A 219 6.79 0.81 5.74
CA ILE A 219 6.83 -0.53 5.17
C ILE A 219 5.91 -0.53 3.95
N THR A 220 6.39 -1.12 2.86
CA THR A 220 5.64 -1.22 1.61
C THR A 220 5.38 -2.68 1.28
N VAL A 221 4.10 -3.03 1.18
CA VAL A 221 3.64 -4.34 0.68
C VAL A 221 3.02 -4.08 -0.69
N GLN A 222 3.80 -4.32 -1.73
CA GLN A 222 3.40 -4.11 -3.13
C GLN A 222 3.54 -5.42 -3.89
N PHE A 223 2.51 -5.78 -4.66
CA PHE A 223 2.46 -7.01 -5.47
C PHE A 223 3.04 -8.22 -4.71
N ALA A 224 2.46 -8.45 -3.52
CA ALA A 224 2.86 -9.52 -2.61
C ALA A 224 1.61 -10.11 -1.96
N LYS A 225 1.70 -11.35 -1.49
CA LYS A 225 0.60 -12.05 -0.83
C LYS A 225 1.05 -12.74 0.45
N ASN A 226 0.07 -13.14 1.25
CA ASN A 226 0.27 -14.02 2.40
C ASN A 226 1.32 -13.46 3.38
N ILE A 227 1.07 -12.27 3.92
CA ILE A 227 1.97 -11.59 4.85
C ILE A 227 1.27 -11.39 6.18
N ILE A 228 1.98 -11.67 7.28
CA ILE A 228 1.56 -11.38 8.65
C ILE A 228 2.56 -10.42 9.26
N ILE A 229 2.10 -9.28 9.79
CA ILE A 229 2.92 -8.36 10.58
C ILE A 229 2.25 -8.22 11.94
N HIS A 230 2.94 -8.59 13.02
CA HIS A 230 2.35 -8.62 14.36
C HIS A 230 3.32 -8.07 15.42
N GLY A 231 2.79 -7.23 16.32
CA GLY A 231 3.53 -6.66 17.45
C GLY A 231 4.47 -5.51 17.09
N LEU A 232 4.27 -4.86 15.94
CA LEU A 232 5.12 -3.79 15.45
C LEU A 232 4.64 -2.40 15.89
N HIS A 233 5.56 -1.59 16.40
CA HIS A 233 5.31 -0.17 16.68
C HIS A 233 5.99 0.69 15.62
N ILE A 234 5.20 1.46 14.86
CA ILE A 234 5.71 2.40 13.84
C ILE A 234 5.29 3.80 14.25
N HIS A 235 6.22 4.75 14.24
CA HIS A 235 5.88 6.15 14.48
C HIS A 235 6.99 7.10 14.00
N GLN A 236 6.64 8.38 13.83
CA GLN A 236 7.50 9.37 13.16
C GLN A 236 7.99 8.87 11.80
N ILE A 237 7.05 8.55 10.90
CA ILE A 237 7.37 8.25 9.51
C ILE A 237 7.79 9.54 8.80
N ILE A 238 8.94 9.49 8.13
CA ILE A 238 9.52 10.61 7.39
C ILE A 238 9.69 10.16 5.93
N PRO A 239 9.24 10.93 4.94
CA PRO A 239 9.50 10.66 3.54
C PRO A 239 11.00 10.57 3.25
N ALA A 240 11.44 9.53 2.54
CA ALA A 240 12.77 9.46 1.97
C ALA A 240 12.77 9.99 0.53
N LYS A 241 13.96 10.39 0.08
CA LYS A 241 14.19 10.94 -1.26
C LYS A 241 14.05 9.91 -2.39
N GLY A 242 13.87 8.62 -2.06
CA GLY A 242 13.94 7.53 -3.02
C GLY A 242 15.39 7.09 -3.29
N GLY A 243 15.56 6.14 -4.19
CA GLY A 243 16.85 5.55 -4.55
C GLY A 243 16.75 4.09 -4.95
N LYS A 244 17.90 3.42 -5.10
CA LYS A 244 17.96 1.97 -5.31
C LYS A 244 17.68 1.24 -4.00
N ILE A 245 16.68 0.38 -3.98
CA ILE A 245 16.20 -0.32 -2.79
C ILE A 245 16.14 -1.81 -3.08
N LYS A 246 16.49 -2.62 -2.08
CA LYS A 246 16.29 -4.06 -2.11
C LYS A 246 14.82 -4.39 -1.94
N ASP A 247 14.23 -4.92 -3.00
CA ASP A 247 12.83 -5.31 -3.15
C ASP A 247 12.64 -6.81 -3.45
N GLY A 248 13.75 -7.53 -3.65
CA GLY A 248 13.81 -8.98 -3.75
C GLY A 248 15.20 -9.54 -3.40
N GLU A 249 15.30 -10.86 -3.29
CA GLU A 249 16.53 -11.53 -2.88
C GLU A 249 17.69 -11.23 -3.84
N LYS A 250 17.39 -11.24 -5.15
CA LYS A 250 18.34 -10.98 -6.24
C LYS A 250 18.00 -9.71 -7.03
N HIS A 251 17.11 -8.86 -6.51
CA HIS A 251 16.63 -7.65 -7.19
C HIS A 251 16.92 -6.38 -6.40
N LEU A 252 17.17 -5.28 -7.13
CA LEU A 252 17.33 -3.92 -6.61
C LEU A 252 16.55 -2.98 -7.53
N GLY A 253 15.35 -2.57 -7.11
CA GLY A 253 14.51 -1.62 -7.84
C GLY A 253 14.89 -0.16 -7.57
N LEU A 254 14.68 0.70 -8.58
CA LEU A 254 14.76 2.15 -8.41
C LEU A 254 13.40 2.70 -7.98
N ARG A 255 13.39 3.50 -6.92
CA ARG A 255 12.17 4.06 -6.34
C ARG A 255 12.25 5.58 -6.28
N SER A 256 11.13 6.24 -6.57
CA SER A 256 10.95 7.67 -6.39
C SER A 256 10.85 8.02 -4.89
N ALA A 257 10.72 9.31 -4.58
CA ALA A 257 10.49 9.75 -3.21
C ALA A 257 9.28 9.03 -2.60
N SER A 258 9.42 8.52 -1.38
CA SER A 258 8.37 7.75 -0.74
C SER A 258 7.22 8.67 -0.30
N ASP A 259 5.99 8.31 -0.65
CA ASP A 259 4.78 8.95 -0.14
C ASP A 259 3.96 7.97 0.70
N VAL A 260 3.13 8.46 1.62
CA VAL A 260 2.24 7.64 2.44
C VAL A 260 0.86 7.59 1.78
N MET A 261 0.61 6.58 0.94
CA MET A 261 -0.71 6.37 0.32
C MET A 261 -1.18 4.91 0.41
N PHE A 262 -2.46 4.72 0.75
CA PHE A 262 -3.19 3.46 0.61
C PHE A 262 -4.24 3.61 -0.51
N GLY A 263 -4.20 2.74 -1.52
CA GLY A 263 -5.16 2.74 -2.63
C GLY A 263 -4.89 3.84 -3.66
N ALA A 264 -4.24 3.48 -4.76
CA ALA A 264 -3.91 4.42 -5.81
C ALA A 264 -4.95 4.33 -6.95
N SER A 265 -5.66 5.42 -7.15
CA SER A 265 -6.59 5.72 -8.26
C SER A 265 -7.95 5.04 -8.28
N ASP A 266 -9.00 5.86 -8.40
CA ASP A 266 -10.39 5.45 -8.66
C ASP A 266 -10.57 4.72 -10.01
N SER A 267 -9.59 4.81 -10.91
CA SER A 267 -9.62 4.20 -12.25
C SER A 267 -9.11 2.75 -12.29
N TYR A 268 -8.55 2.22 -11.20
CA TYR A 268 -7.99 0.86 -11.21
C TYR A 268 -9.09 -0.17 -10.96
N ASN A 269 -9.44 -0.95 -12.00
CA ASN A 269 -10.54 -1.92 -11.95
C ASN A 269 -10.37 -3.02 -10.88
N ALA A 270 -9.13 -3.31 -10.45
CA ALA A 270 -8.89 -4.29 -9.39
C ALA A 270 -9.42 -3.83 -8.01
N ASN A 271 -9.64 -2.52 -7.81
CA ASN A 271 -10.18 -1.99 -6.55
C ASN A 271 -11.59 -2.54 -6.24
N LYS A 272 -12.34 -2.98 -7.25
CA LYS A 272 -13.67 -3.61 -7.07
C LYS A 272 -13.61 -4.94 -6.32
N LYS A 273 -12.47 -5.63 -6.34
CA LYS A 273 -12.25 -6.90 -5.61
C LYS A 273 -11.56 -6.68 -4.26
N MET A 274 -11.24 -5.45 -3.89
CA MET A 274 -10.59 -5.16 -2.62
C MET A 274 -11.52 -5.49 -1.45
N GLN A 275 -11.05 -6.34 -0.54
CA GLN A 275 -11.79 -6.73 0.67
C GLN A 275 -10.91 -6.51 1.89
N VAL A 276 -11.41 -5.74 2.86
CA VAL A 276 -10.61 -5.30 4.03
C VAL A 276 -11.38 -5.51 5.32
N THR A 277 -10.73 -6.05 6.34
CA THR A 277 -11.26 -6.06 7.70
C THR A 277 -10.44 -5.10 8.56
N VAL A 278 -11.08 -4.05 9.06
CA VAL A 278 -10.51 -3.10 10.02
C VAL A 278 -11.25 -3.28 11.33
N ALA A 279 -10.67 -3.98 12.29
CA ALA A 279 -11.36 -4.26 13.53
C ALA A 279 -10.48 -4.11 14.76
N LEU A 280 -11.11 -3.78 15.89
CA LEU A 280 -10.47 -3.72 17.22
C LEU A 280 -9.37 -2.67 17.33
N ASN A 281 -9.44 -1.62 16.49
CA ASN A 281 -8.48 -0.52 16.50
C ASN A 281 -8.90 0.59 17.45
N HIS A 282 -7.93 1.26 18.04
CA HIS A 282 -8.14 2.52 18.75
C HIS A 282 -7.52 3.68 17.98
N PHE A 283 -8.37 4.41 17.27
CA PHE A 283 -7.99 5.65 16.60
C PHE A 283 -8.00 6.80 17.61
N ARG A 284 -6.81 7.23 18.02
CA ARG A 284 -6.62 8.28 19.04
C ARG A 284 -6.73 9.69 18.45
N LYS A 285 -6.78 10.68 19.35
CA LYS A 285 -6.73 12.10 19.00
C LYS A 285 -5.46 12.41 18.19
N GLY A 286 -5.58 13.33 17.24
CA GLY A 286 -4.50 13.70 16.31
C GLY A 286 -4.59 13.02 14.94
N LEU A 287 -5.44 12.00 14.79
CA LEU A 287 -5.82 11.45 13.49
C LEU A 287 -7.00 12.26 12.93
N VAL A 288 -6.81 12.85 11.75
CA VAL A 288 -7.75 13.84 11.19
C VAL A 288 -8.77 13.20 10.24
N GLU A 289 -8.33 12.34 9.32
CA GLU A 289 -9.19 11.70 8.31
C GLU A 289 -8.64 10.33 7.86
N ARG A 290 -9.38 9.64 6.98
CA ARG A 290 -8.98 8.40 6.28
C ARG A 290 -8.77 7.17 7.17
N MET A 291 -9.69 6.94 8.11
CA MET A 291 -9.67 5.80 9.03
C MET A 291 -10.86 4.83 8.87
N PRO A 292 -10.88 3.98 7.84
CA PRO A 292 -10.09 4.05 6.61
C PRO A 292 -10.78 4.94 5.56
N SER A 293 -10.03 5.47 4.59
CA SER A 293 -10.58 6.00 3.33
C SER A 293 -10.29 4.99 2.24
N ILE A 294 -11.32 4.59 1.49
CA ILE A 294 -11.17 3.58 0.47
C ILE A 294 -12.16 3.84 -0.67
N SER A 295 -11.75 3.53 -1.89
CA SER A 295 -12.58 3.59 -3.10
C SER A 295 -12.92 2.17 -3.57
N HIS A 296 -14.22 1.86 -3.61
CA HIS A 296 -14.80 0.58 -4.09
C HIS A 296 -14.54 -0.74 -3.31
N PRO A 297 -14.08 -0.80 -2.03
CA PRO A 297 -13.89 -2.09 -1.38
C PRO A 297 -15.18 -2.64 -0.77
N THR A 298 -15.14 -3.92 -0.41
CA THR A 298 -15.97 -4.43 0.70
C THR A 298 -15.20 -4.30 2.01
N ILE A 299 -15.77 -3.63 3.01
CA ILE A 299 -15.13 -3.42 4.32
C ILE A 299 -15.93 -4.02 5.47
N ILE A 300 -15.24 -4.72 6.37
CA ILE A 300 -15.72 -5.05 7.72
C ILE A 300 -15.07 -4.06 8.68
N SER A 301 -15.82 -3.11 9.23
CA SER A 301 -15.33 -2.13 10.22
C SER A 301 -16.07 -2.28 11.55
N GLN A 302 -15.51 -3.03 12.50
CA GLN A 302 -16.22 -3.39 13.74
C GLN A 302 -15.34 -3.40 14.99
N GLY A 303 -15.93 -3.04 16.13
CA GLY A 303 -15.22 -2.98 17.41
C GLY A 303 -14.14 -1.89 17.48
N ASN A 304 -14.13 -0.95 16.53
CA ASN A 304 -13.18 0.17 16.50
C ASN A 304 -13.63 1.27 17.47
N ARG A 305 -12.67 1.91 18.13
CA ARG A 305 -12.88 3.07 19.00
C ARG A 305 -12.28 4.31 18.36
N TYR A 306 -13.10 5.35 18.15
CA TYR A 306 -12.67 6.64 17.60
C TYR A 306 -12.68 7.71 18.69
N SER A 307 -11.55 8.37 18.90
CA SER A 307 -11.43 9.47 19.87
C SER A 307 -11.58 10.80 19.15
N VAL A 308 -12.75 11.42 19.28
CA VAL A 308 -13.15 12.59 18.48
C VAL A 308 -12.67 13.91 19.10
N PRO A 309 -12.31 14.93 18.30
CA PRO A 309 -12.11 16.31 18.78
C PRO A 309 -13.38 16.89 19.43
N GLY A 310 -13.24 17.90 20.29
CA GLY A 310 -14.37 18.51 21.02
C GLY A 310 -15.34 19.36 20.17
N THR A 311 -15.17 19.42 18.84
CA THR A 311 -15.95 20.27 17.94
C THR A 311 -17.19 19.53 17.41
N LEU A 312 -18.34 20.23 17.31
CA LEU A 312 -19.58 19.64 16.80
C LEU A 312 -19.45 19.10 15.36
N ALA A 313 -18.69 19.80 14.52
CA ALA A 313 -18.48 19.42 13.11
C ALA A 313 -17.70 18.11 12.92
N ALA A 314 -16.98 17.64 13.96
CA ALA A 314 -16.20 16.41 13.90
C ALA A 314 -16.91 15.21 14.56
N LYS A 315 -18.14 15.37 15.06
CA LYS A 315 -18.88 14.30 15.76
C LYS A 315 -19.32 13.17 14.83
N GLU A 316 -19.46 13.44 13.54
CA GLU A 316 -19.79 12.42 12.56
C GLU A 316 -18.54 11.62 12.18
N VAL A 317 -18.58 10.31 12.41
CA VAL A 317 -17.46 9.40 12.13
C VAL A 317 -17.30 9.11 10.63
N THR A 318 -18.36 9.30 9.84
CA THR A 318 -18.42 8.89 8.43
C THR A 318 -18.44 10.11 7.49
N CYS A 319 -17.56 10.11 6.49
CA CYS A 319 -17.55 11.11 5.42
C CYS A 319 -17.73 10.40 4.07
N ARG A 320 -18.71 10.85 3.26
CA ARG A 320 -19.04 10.26 1.95
C ARG A 320 -18.42 11.03 0.77
N GLY A 321 -17.52 11.98 1.04
CA GLY A 321 -16.85 12.77 0.02
C GLY A 321 -17.81 13.47 -0.95
N LEU A 322 -17.54 13.38 -2.25
CA LEU A 322 -18.33 14.00 -3.33
C LEU A 322 -19.50 13.10 -3.84
N LEU A 323 -19.81 12.00 -3.16
CA LEU A 323 -20.88 11.10 -3.59
C LEU A 323 -22.25 11.78 -3.45
N LYS A 324 -23.01 11.82 -4.55
CA LYS A 324 -24.42 12.27 -4.55
C LYS A 324 -25.26 11.38 -3.64
N SER A 325 -26.25 11.97 -2.97
CA SER A 325 -27.14 11.29 -2.03
C SER A 325 -27.93 10.12 -2.62
N THR A 326 -28.24 10.18 -3.90
CA THR A 326 -28.89 9.08 -4.62
C THR A 326 -28.00 7.85 -4.78
N LYS A 327 -26.68 8.00 -4.75
CA LYS A 327 -25.73 6.89 -4.86
C LYS A 327 -25.43 6.25 -3.50
N TRP A 328 -25.21 7.05 -2.46
CA TRP A 328 -24.83 6.48 -1.16
C TRP A 328 -25.99 5.88 -0.37
N LYS A 329 -27.24 6.29 -0.63
CA LYS A 329 -28.43 5.68 0.02
C LYS A 329 -28.64 4.21 -0.32
N ASN A 330 -28.04 3.74 -1.42
CA ASN A 330 -28.11 2.35 -1.87
C ASN A 330 -26.85 1.55 -1.50
N LEU A 331 -25.94 2.13 -0.70
CA LEU A 331 -24.80 1.41 -0.14
C LEU A 331 -25.26 0.68 1.12
N ASN A 332 -24.90 -0.61 1.21
CA ASN A 332 -25.13 -1.44 2.40
C ASN A 332 -24.14 -1.13 3.50
#